data_AF-A0A1M6B7N4-F1
#
_entry.id   AF-A0A1M6B7N4-F1
#
_cell.length_a   1.000
_cell.length_b   1.000
_cell.length_c   1.000
_cell.angle_alpha   90.00
_cell.angle_beta   90.00
_cell.angle_gamma   90.00
#
_symmetry.space_group_name_H-M   'P 1'
#
loop_
_entity.id
_entity.type
_entity.pdbx_description
1 polymer ?
#
loop_
_entity_poly.entity_id
_entity_poly.type
_entity_poly.pdbx_seq_one_letter_code
_entity_poly.pdbx_strand_id
1 'polypeptide(L)'
;MGSRYFSDYELECHGDGCCNGGVDKINPILLQKLDQLREMVGGALELSCAYRCPVHNEEVGGVPNSQHVLGNGADVQTPNYRWCSTPEELAWYCEKVGFDAIGIYDWGCHVDVRDNGESPNYYRW
;
A
#
# COMPACT_ATOMS: atom_id res chain seq x y z
N MET A 1 2.18 1.10 17.33
CA MET A 1 1.19 0.10 16.88
C MET A 1 1.61 -0.29 15.49
N GLY A 2 2.28 -1.44 15.34
CA GLY A 2 2.73 -1.94 14.03
C GLY A 2 1.67 -2.82 13.37
N SER A 3 1.89 -3.17 12.10
CA SER A 3 1.10 -4.21 11.43
C SER A 3 1.31 -5.57 12.14
N ARG A 4 0.29 -6.43 12.12
CA ARG A 4 0.39 -7.81 12.62
C ARG A 4 1.18 -8.73 11.69
N TYR A 5 1.30 -8.36 10.42
CA TYR A 5 1.72 -9.27 9.35
C TYR A 5 2.87 -8.75 8.49
N PHE A 6 3.04 -7.43 8.42
CA PHE A 6 4.09 -6.77 7.66
C PHE A 6 5.17 -6.28 8.61
N SER A 7 6.42 -6.55 8.27
CA SER A 7 7.58 -6.09 9.01
C SER A 7 7.86 -4.61 8.73
N ASP A 8 8.56 -3.95 9.66
CA ASP A 8 9.01 -2.57 9.49
C ASP A 8 9.85 -2.40 8.20
N TYR A 9 10.60 -3.43 7.81
CA TYR A 9 11.38 -3.45 6.57
C TYR A 9 10.51 -3.39 5.30
N GLU A 10 9.34 -4.06 5.27
CA GLU A 10 8.41 -4.02 4.13
C GLU A 10 7.65 -2.68 4.03
N LEU A 11 7.62 -1.96 5.15
CA LEU A 11 6.85 -0.74 5.31
C LEU A 11 7.69 0.52 5.08
N GLU A 12 9.01 0.43 5.27
CA GLU A 12 9.91 1.56 5.13
C GLU A 12 10.24 1.92 3.67
N CYS A 13 10.89 3.08 3.51
CA CYS A 13 11.33 3.52 2.21
C CYS A 13 12.60 2.76 1.80
N HIS A 14 12.55 2.10 0.64
CA HIS A 14 13.65 1.31 0.08
C HIS A 14 14.63 2.12 -0.81
N GLY A 15 14.55 3.45 -0.80
CA GLY A 15 15.48 4.27 -1.57
C GLY A 15 16.90 4.23 -0.99
N ASP A 16 17.90 4.09 -1.86
CA ASP A 16 19.31 3.99 -1.45
C ASP A 16 19.84 5.36 -1.01
N GLY A 17 20.40 5.44 0.20
CA GLY A 17 21.01 6.67 0.74
C GLY A 17 20.07 7.87 0.95
N CYS A 18 18.75 7.71 0.78
CA CYS A 18 17.80 8.82 0.76
C CYS A 18 17.18 9.17 2.14
N CYS A 19 17.01 8.18 3.01
CA CYS A 19 16.46 8.34 4.36
C CYS A 19 16.74 7.11 5.23
N ASN A 20 16.66 7.26 6.56
CA ASN A 20 16.76 6.15 7.51
C ASN A 20 15.38 5.51 7.78
N GLY A 21 14.66 5.14 6.73
CA GLY A 21 13.33 4.56 6.81
C GLY A 21 12.20 5.59 7.05
N GLY A 22 11.03 5.12 7.49
CA GLY A 22 9.88 5.99 7.74
C GLY A 22 8.60 5.29 8.18
N VAL A 23 8.71 4.12 8.80
CA VAL A 23 7.58 3.33 9.31
C VAL A 23 6.74 4.13 10.31
N ASP A 24 7.38 4.95 11.14
CA ASP A 24 6.73 5.81 12.14
C ASP A 24 5.76 6.84 11.53
N LYS A 25 5.91 7.13 10.23
CA LYS A 25 5.06 8.10 9.52
C LYS A 25 3.86 7.46 8.85
N ILE A 26 3.75 6.13 8.90
CA ILE A 26 2.65 5.41 8.26
C ILE A 26 1.37 5.58 9.06
N ASN A 27 0.29 5.85 8.35
CA ASN A 27 -1.03 5.95 8.93
C ASN A 27 -1.44 4.60 9.54
N PRO A 28 -1.77 4.53 10.84
CA PRO A 28 -2.20 3.29 11.46
C PRO A 28 -3.43 2.64 10.81
N ILE A 29 -4.28 3.44 10.15
CA ILE A 29 -5.45 2.95 9.42
C ILE A 29 -5.02 2.17 8.17
N LEU A 30 -3.96 2.62 7.50
CA LEU A 30 -3.38 1.88 6.37
C LEU A 30 -2.92 0.49 6.83
N LEU A 31 -2.19 0.43 7.94
CA LEU A 31 -1.70 -0.85 8.51
C LEU A 31 -2.86 -1.79 8.86
N GLN A 32 -3.93 -1.26 9.48
CA GLN A 32 -5.11 -2.05 9.81
C GLN A 32 -5.81 -2.60 8.57
N LYS A 33 -5.95 -1.80 7.50
CA LYS A 33 -6.57 -2.25 6.25
C LYS A 33 -5.67 -3.23 5.49
N LEU A 34 -4.35 -3.07 5.52
CA LEU A 34 -3.42 -4.04 4.96
C LEU A 34 -3.49 -5.40 5.69
N ASP A 35 -3.60 -5.37 7.03
CA ASP A 35 -3.82 -6.59 7.81
C ASP A 35 -5.15 -7.27 7.41
N GLN A 36 -6.23 -6.50 7.28
CA GLN A 36 -7.54 -7.00 6.82
C GLN A 36 -7.47 -7.56 5.40
N LEU A 37 -6.74 -6.90 4.49
CA LEU A 37 -6.54 -7.36 3.13
C LEU A 37 -5.87 -8.73 3.13
N ARG A 38 -4.81 -8.90 3.91
CA ARG A 38 -4.11 -10.17 4.04
C ARG A 38 -5.00 -11.27 4.63
N GLU A 39 -5.76 -10.96 5.67
CA GLU A 39 -6.74 -11.87 6.28
C GLU A 39 -7.81 -12.30 5.26
N MET A 40 -8.28 -11.37 4.41
CA MET A 40 -9.33 -11.62 3.42
C MET A 40 -8.85 -12.39 2.18
N VAL A 41 -7.63 -12.08 1.70
CA VAL A 41 -6.97 -12.87 0.65
C VAL A 41 -6.63 -14.26 1.18
N GLY A 42 -6.39 -14.42 2.49
CA GLY A 42 -6.09 -15.71 3.10
C GLY A 42 -4.70 -16.24 2.75
N GLY A 43 -3.76 -15.35 2.43
CA GLY A 43 -2.40 -15.67 2.01
C GLY A 43 -1.41 -14.58 2.39
N ALA A 44 -0.12 -14.82 2.22
CA ALA A 44 0.88 -13.77 2.37
C ALA A 44 0.78 -12.78 1.20
N LEU A 45 0.99 -11.50 1.49
CA LEU A 45 1.04 -10.44 0.49
C LEU A 45 2.40 -9.78 0.58
N GLU A 46 2.96 -9.39 -0.55
CA GLU A 46 4.22 -8.68 -0.63
C GLU A 46 3.94 -7.21 -0.95
N LEU A 47 4.54 -6.30 -0.18
CA LEU A 47 4.47 -4.87 -0.45
C LEU A 47 5.70 -4.47 -1.25
N SER A 48 5.50 -3.81 -2.40
CA SER A 48 6.62 -3.21 -3.13
C SER A 48 7.11 -1.95 -2.43
N CYS A 49 6.20 -1.16 -1.87
CA CYS A 49 6.52 -0.04 -0.98
C CYS A 49 5.28 0.41 -0.21
N ALA A 50 5.44 0.84 1.04
CA ALA A 50 4.42 1.59 1.77
C ALA A 50 4.82 3.06 1.90
N TYR A 51 5.83 3.35 2.73
CA TYR A 51 6.35 4.72 2.83
C TYR A 51 7.39 5.02 1.75
N ARG A 52 7.32 6.23 1.18
CA ARG A 52 8.36 6.76 0.28
C ARG A 52 8.81 8.11 0.78
N CYS A 53 10.11 8.31 1.03
CA CYS A 53 10.58 9.63 1.41
C CYS A 53 10.48 10.61 0.22
N PRO A 54 10.43 11.93 0.46
CA PRO A 54 10.32 12.91 -0.62
C PRO A 54 11.44 12.79 -1.68
N VAL A 55 12.67 12.51 -1.23
CA VAL A 55 13.85 12.33 -2.11
C VAL A 55 13.66 11.14 -3.03
N HIS A 56 13.35 9.96 -2.47
CA HIS A 56 13.09 8.77 -3.28
C HIS A 56 11.85 8.92 -4.17
N ASN A 57 10.83 9.66 -3.71
CA ASN A 57 9.66 9.97 -4.51
C ASN A 57 10.00 10.83 -5.73
N GLU A 58 10.88 11.83 -5.58
CA GLU A 58 11.34 12.64 -6.71
C GLU A 58 12.19 11.81 -7.69
N GLU A 59 13.08 10.94 -7.19
CA GLU A 59 13.94 10.06 -8.02
C GLU A 59 13.14 9.13 -8.93
N VAL A 60 12.04 8.57 -8.43
CA VAL A 60 11.16 7.67 -9.21
C VAL A 60 10.09 8.43 -10.00
N GLY A 61 10.14 9.76 -10.06
CA GLY A 61 9.21 10.60 -10.81
C GLY A 61 7.81 10.72 -10.17
N GLY A 62 7.72 10.50 -8.86
CA GLY A 62 6.49 10.62 -8.09
C GLY A 62 6.01 12.06 -7.94
N VAL A 63 4.70 12.21 -7.75
CA VAL A 63 4.08 13.53 -7.60
C VAL A 63 4.29 14.11 -6.19
N PRO A 64 4.35 15.45 -6.01
CA PRO A 64 4.56 16.09 -4.71
C PRO A 64 3.53 15.74 -3.63
N ASN A 65 2.29 15.40 -4.04
CA ASN A 65 1.19 15.02 -3.15
C ASN A 65 0.97 13.50 -3.11
N SER A 66 2.03 12.71 -3.33
CA SER A 66 1.98 11.25 -3.30
C SER A 66 1.58 10.75 -1.92
N GLN A 67 0.60 9.83 -1.86
CA GLN A 67 0.13 9.27 -0.60
C GLN A 67 1.19 8.43 0.10
N HIS A 68 2.19 7.90 -0.63
CA HIS A 68 3.35 7.24 -0.03
C HIS A 68 4.21 8.20 0.82
N VAL A 69 4.34 9.46 0.39
CA VAL A 69 5.11 10.48 1.12
C VAL A 69 4.40 10.91 2.40
N LEU A 70 3.07 10.85 2.38
CA LEU A 70 2.22 11.12 3.53
C LEU A 70 2.02 9.90 4.44
N GLY A 71 2.55 8.73 4.08
CA GLY A 71 2.37 7.49 4.84
C GLY A 71 0.96 6.90 4.73
N ASN A 72 0.17 7.34 3.75
CA ASN A 72 -1.21 6.89 3.52
C ASN A 72 -1.33 5.84 2.41
N GLY A 73 -0.29 5.62 1.60
CA GLY A 73 -0.32 4.73 0.45
C GLY A 73 0.54 3.49 0.62
N ALA A 74 0.16 2.40 -0.05
CA ALA A 74 0.96 1.20 -0.21
C ALA A 74 0.73 0.57 -1.59
N ASP A 75 1.78 0.01 -2.16
CA ASP A 75 1.73 -0.75 -3.40
C ASP A 75 1.86 -2.24 -3.05
N VAL A 76 0.81 -3.00 -3.33
CA VAL A 76 0.70 -4.44 -3.04
C VAL A 76 0.94 -5.20 -4.33
N GLN A 77 1.86 -6.16 -4.32
CA GLN A 77 2.09 -7.01 -5.49
C GLN A 77 0.98 -8.05 -5.63
N THR A 78 0.59 -8.34 -6.87
CA THR A 78 -0.38 -9.39 -7.16
C THR A 78 0.20 -10.74 -6.72
N PRO A 79 -0.45 -11.45 -5.77
CA PRO A 79 0.03 -12.76 -5.37
C PRO A 79 -0.21 -13.78 -6.49
N ASN A 80 0.40 -14.96 -6.38
CA ASN A 80 0.18 -16.06 -7.32
C ASN A 80 -0.58 -17.20 -6.64
N TYR A 81 -1.80 -16.90 -6.18
CA TYR A 81 -2.70 -17.89 -5.59
C TYR A 81 -3.77 -18.30 -6.60
N ARG A 82 -4.29 -19.52 -6.44
CA ARG A 82 -5.39 -20.03 -7.29
C ARG A 82 -6.64 -19.12 -7.29
N TRP A 83 -6.85 -18.36 -6.22
CA TRP A 83 -8.00 -17.48 -6.00
C TRP A 83 -7.67 -15.99 -6.10
N CYS A 84 -6.40 -15.65 -6.31
CA CYS A 84 -5.93 -14.28 -6.49
C CYS A 84 -4.58 -14.36 -7.21
N SER A 85 -4.62 -14.17 -8.53
CA SER A 85 -3.47 -14.29 -9.43
C SER A 85 -3.36 -13.14 -10.43
N THR A 86 -4.36 -12.26 -10.45
CA THR A 86 -4.43 -11.11 -11.35
C THR A 86 -4.59 -9.81 -10.56
N PRO A 87 -4.08 -8.67 -11.06
CA PRO A 87 -4.28 -7.36 -10.44
C PRO A 87 -5.77 -7.02 -10.23
N GLU A 88 -6.65 -7.45 -11.13
CA GLU A 88 -8.09 -7.22 -11.02
C GLU A 88 -8.73 -8.01 -9.86
N GLU A 89 -8.29 -9.25 -9.64
CA GLU A 89 -8.71 -10.04 -8.48
C GLU A 89 -8.21 -9.41 -7.18
N LEU A 90 -6.95 -8.95 -7.14
CA LEU A 90 -6.41 -8.24 -5.98
C LEU A 90 -7.19 -6.94 -5.71
N ALA A 91 -7.46 -6.15 -6.75
CA ALA A 91 -8.26 -4.92 -6.65
C ALA A 91 -9.64 -5.19 -6.08
N TRP A 92 -10.29 -6.30 -6.45
CA TRP A 92 -11.57 -6.70 -5.87
C TRP A 92 -11.48 -6.90 -4.35
N TYR A 93 -10.41 -7.53 -3.84
CA TYR A 93 -10.20 -7.65 -2.40
C TYR A 93 -9.95 -6.29 -1.74
N CYS A 94 -9.15 -5.43 -2.38
CA CYS A 94 -8.92 -4.05 -1.91
C CYS A 94 -10.24 -3.27 -1.80
N GLU A 95 -11.16 -3.44 -2.75
CA GLU A 95 -12.47 -2.81 -2.72
C GLU A 95 -13.33 -3.29 -1.54
N LYS A 96 -13.24 -4.58 -1.21
CA LYS A 96 -13.97 -5.18 -0.08
C LYS A 96 -13.42 -4.74 1.26
N VAL A 97 -12.12 -4.54 1.38
CA VAL A 97 -11.48 -3.90 2.55
C VAL A 97 -11.89 -2.42 2.66
N GLY A 98 -12.17 -1.79 1.53
CA GLY A 98 -12.63 -0.41 1.44
C GLY A 98 -11.50 0.60 1.61
N PHE A 99 -10.41 0.45 0.87
CA PHE A 99 -9.42 1.52 0.74
C PHE A 99 -10.05 2.75 0.07
N ASP A 100 -9.57 3.95 0.39
CA ASP A 100 -10.14 5.19 -0.16
C ASP A 100 -9.83 5.32 -1.65
N ALA A 101 -8.62 4.89 -2.02
CA ALA A 101 -8.19 4.81 -3.40
C ALA A 101 -7.63 3.45 -3.76
N ILE A 102 -7.85 3.04 -5.00
CA ILE A 102 -7.31 1.81 -5.58
C ILE A 102 -6.85 2.11 -7.01
N GLY A 103 -5.55 1.95 -7.25
CA GLY A 103 -4.95 2.03 -8.59
C GLY A 103 -4.51 0.65 -9.07
N ILE A 104 -4.80 0.28 -10.31
CA ILE A 104 -4.41 -1.04 -10.84
C ILE A 104 -3.15 -0.90 -11.70
N TYR A 105 -2.13 -1.70 -11.41
CA TYR A 105 -0.93 -1.85 -12.22
C TYR A 105 -0.91 -3.23 -12.88
N ASP A 106 -0.13 -3.40 -13.94
CA ASP A 106 0.06 -4.70 -14.60
C ASP A 106 0.64 -5.79 -13.66
N TRP A 107 1.30 -5.37 -12.57
CA TRP A 107 1.99 -6.23 -11.61
C TRP A 107 1.37 -6.23 -10.20
N GLY A 108 0.38 -5.38 -9.91
CA GLY A 108 -0.08 -5.16 -8.55
C GLY A 108 -1.18 -4.11 -8.43
N CYS A 109 -1.41 -3.66 -7.21
CA CYS A 109 -2.39 -2.62 -6.90
C CYS A 109 -1.80 -1.57 -5.95
N HIS A 110 -1.98 -0.31 -6.31
CA HIS A 110 -1.85 0.80 -5.38
C HIS A 110 -3.10 0.87 -4.50
N VAL A 111 -2.92 1.09 -3.20
CA VAL A 111 -4.00 1.36 -2.24
C VAL A 111 -3.63 2.54 -1.36
N ASP A 112 -4.59 3.41 -1.05
CA ASP A 112 -4.37 4.46 -0.04
C ASP A 112 -5.58 4.75 0.84
N VAL A 113 -5.29 5.41 1.97
CA VAL A 113 -6.26 5.87 2.99
C VAL A 113 -6.22 7.39 3.14
N ARG A 114 -6.16 8.13 2.03
CA ARG A 114 -6.02 9.60 2.04
C ARG A 114 -7.09 10.34 2.83
N ASP A 115 -8.26 9.74 3.03
CA ASP A 115 -9.37 10.24 3.82
C ASP A 115 -9.58 9.41 5.09
N ASN A 116 -8.51 8.83 5.62
CA ASN A 116 -8.52 7.99 6.81
C ASN A 116 -9.46 6.77 6.70
N GLY A 117 -9.71 6.27 5.50
CA GLY A 117 -10.63 5.15 5.27
C GLY A 117 -12.11 5.54 5.30
N GLU A 118 -12.45 6.82 5.29
CA GLU A 118 -13.83 7.32 5.33
C GLU A 118 -14.48 7.45 3.94
N SER A 119 -13.69 7.40 2.87
CA SER A 119 -14.16 7.55 1.48
C SER A 119 -13.84 6.31 0.63
N PRO A 120 -14.36 5.12 0.98
CA PRO A 120 -13.99 3.87 0.34
C PRO A 120 -14.33 3.87 -1.16
N ASN A 121 -13.38 3.43 -1.98
CA ASN A 121 -13.49 3.27 -3.42
C ASN A 121 -13.75 4.57 -4.22
N TYR A 122 -13.49 5.73 -3.63
CA TYR A 122 -13.79 7.02 -4.24
C TYR A 122 -12.79 7.38 -5.36
N TYR A 123 -11.51 7.08 -5.18
CA TYR A 123 -10.47 7.41 -6.17
C TYR A 123 -9.96 6.14 -6.86
N ARG A 124 -10.07 6.07 -8.19
CA ARG A 124 -9.69 4.89 -8.97
C ARG A 124 -8.97 5.28 -10.24
N TRP A 125 -7.91 4.57 -10.61
CA TRP A 125 -7.18 4.78 -11.86
C TRP A 125 -6.44 3.52 -12.32
#